data_AF-A0A2D3L587-F1
#
_entry.id   AF-A0A2D3L587-F1
#
_cell.length_a   1.000
_cell.length_b   1.000
_cell.length_c   1.000
_cell.angle_alpha   90.00
_cell.angle_beta   90.00
_cell.angle_gamma   90.00
#
_symmetry.space_group_name_H-M   'P 1'
#
loop_
_entity.id
_entity.type
_entity.pdbx_description
1 polymer ?
#
loop_
_entity_poly.entity_id
_entity_poly.type
_entity_poly.pdbx_seq_one_letter_code
_entity_poly.pdbx_strand_id
1 'polypeptide(L)'
;MTGSKEFIDMGNGLRISLTRNKTSANRLDIIYDGGADLYNMRFYRKTFSKKTFESKPKDIETHEGIYCDMLEKKFMMVTEPCTRF
;
A
#
# COMPACT_ATOMS: atom_id res chain seq x y z
N MET A 1 -13.12 8.97 -8.67
CA MET A 1 -12.90 7.65 -9.28
C MET A 1 -11.40 7.45 -9.46
N THR A 2 -10.74 6.86 -8.47
CA THR A 2 -9.27 6.76 -8.41
C THR A 2 -8.83 5.55 -9.24
N GLY A 3 -8.00 5.79 -10.26
CA GLY A 3 -7.56 4.79 -11.25
C GLY A 3 -6.60 3.71 -10.73
N SER A 4 -6.82 3.18 -9.54
CA SER A 4 -6.05 2.07 -8.96
C SER A 4 -6.68 0.75 -9.43
N LYS A 5 -6.10 0.17 -10.48
CA LYS A 5 -6.74 -0.83 -11.34
C LYS A 5 -6.55 -2.30 -10.91
N GLU A 6 -5.98 -2.55 -9.73
CA GLU A 6 -5.77 -3.91 -9.21
C GLU A 6 -5.96 -3.91 -7.69
N PHE A 7 -7.19 -4.16 -7.28
CA PHE A 7 -7.54 -4.52 -5.90
C PHE A 7 -7.50 -6.06 -5.82
N ILE A 8 -6.74 -6.59 -4.87
CA ILE A 8 -6.69 -8.03 -4.60
C ILE A 8 -7.14 -8.24 -3.17
N ASP A 9 -8.27 -8.92 -3.01
CA ASP A 9 -8.70 -9.44 -1.73
C ASP A 9 -7.81 -10.63 -1.34
N MET A 10 -7.21 -10.57 -0.16
CA MET A 10 -6.34 -11.62 0.39
C MET A 10 -7.04 -12.39 1.52
N GLY A 11 -8.37 -12.29 1.65
CA GLY A 11 -9.18 -12.88 2.71
C GLY A 11 -9.08 -12.13 4.05
N ASN A 12 -7.87 -12.03 4.60
CA ASN A 12 -7.61 -11.35 5.88
C ASN A 12 -7.05 -9.92 5.71
N GLY A 13 -7.14 -9.39 4.49
CA GLY A 13 -6.55 -8.10 4.14
C GLY A 13 -6.74 -7.74 2.67
N LEU A 14 -6.28 -6.55 2.32
CA LEU A 14 -6.47 -5.92 1.03
C LEU A 14 -5.12 -5.51 0.45
N ARG A 15 -4.89 -5.82 -0.83
CA ARG A 15 -3.75 -5.30 -1.59
C ARG A 15 -4.23 -4.31 -2.63
N ILE A 16 -3.58 -3.16 -2.69
CA ILE A 16 -3.86 -2.09 -3.65
C ILE A 16 -2.58 -1.78 -4.42
N SER A 17 -2.65 -1.82 -5.75
CA SER A 17 -1.61 -1.25 -6.61
C SER A 17 -1.71 0.28 -6.59
N LEU A 18 -0.64 0.96 -6.18
CA LEU A 18 -0.57 2.41 -6.10
C LEU A 18 -0.10 3.01 -7.42
N THR A 19 -0.79 4.05 -7.86
CA THR A 19 -0.32 4.93 -8.94
C THR A 19 0.84 5.78 -8.45
N ARG A 20 1.58 6.39 -9.39
CA ARG A 20 2.76 7.23 -9.16
C ARG A 20 2.52 8.21 -7.99
N ASN A 21 3.26 8.02 -6.91
CA ASN A 21 3.21 8.81 -5.67
C ASN A 21 4.60 9.35 -5.33
N LYS A 22 4.66 10.27 -4.38
CA LYS A 22 5.89 10.92 -3.91
C LYS A 22 6.93 9.93 -3.36
N THR A 23 6.48 8.93 -2.62
CA THR A 23 7.33 7.92 -1.96
C THR A 23 7.81 6.82 -2.91
N SER A 24 7.42 6.86 -4.19
CA SER A 24 7.71 5.84 -5.21
C SER A 24 7.21 4.42 -4.85
N ALA A 25 6.33 4.29 -3.87
CA ALA A 25 5.64 3.04 -3.58
C ALA A 25 4.79 2.64 -4.79
N ASN A 26 4.61 1.35 -5.00
CA ASN A 26 3.71 0.90 -6.07
C ASN A 26 2.71 -0.15 -5.59
N ARG A 27 2.83 -0.59 -4.35
CA ARG A 27 1.90 -1.50 -3.69
C ARG A 27 1.70 -1.08 -2.24
N LEU A 28 0.46 -1.23 -1.80
CA LEU A 28 0.03 -1.12 -0.43
C LEU A 28 -0.66 -2.43 -0.04
N ASP A 29 -0.21 -3.02 1.06
CA ASP A 29 -0.88 -4.13 1.73
C ASP A 29 -1.50 -3.62 3.03
N ILE A 30 -2.80 -3.88 3.24
CA ILE A 30 -3.54 -3.58 4.46
C ILE A 30 -4.00 -4.91 5.03
N ILE A 31 -3.45 -5.33 6.17
CA ILE A 31 -3.80 -6.60 6.81
C ILE A 31 -4.61 -6.32 8.06
N TYR A 32 -5.75 -6.98 8.23
CA TYR A 32 -6.55 -6.91 9.44
C TYR A 32 -6.01 -7.91 10.47
N ASP A 33 -5.67 -7.43 11.65
CA ASP A 33 -5.28 -8.28 12.78
C ASP A 33 -6.50 -8.50 13.68
N GLY A 34 -7.14 -9.66 13.54
CA GLY A 34 -8.32 -10.02 14.33
C GLY A 34 -8.03 -10.28 15.82
N GLY A 35 -6.76 -10.36 16.22
CA GLY A 35 -6.38 -10.49 17.63
C GLY A 35 -6.36 -9.14 18.35
N ALA A 36 -5.90 -8.10 17.68
CA ALA A 36 -5.84 -6.74 18.21
C ALA A 36 -7.02 -5.84 17.79
N ASP A 37 -7.86 -6.28 16.83
CA ASP A 37 -8.86 -5.45 16.15
C ASP A 37 -8.25 -4.21 15.46
N LEU A 38 -7.04 -4.37 14.92
CA LEU A 38 -6.27 -3.29 14.32
C LEU A 38 -5.82 -3.64 12.91
N TYR A 39 -5.45 -2.64 12.13
CA TYR A 39 -4.95 -2.81 10.78
C TYR A 39 -3.46 -2.49 10.68
N ASN A 40 -2.76 -3.28 9.87
CA ASN A 40 -1.35 -3.06 9.55
C ASN A 40 -1.23 -2.63 8.09
N MET A 41 -0.61 -1.48 7.83
CA MET A 41 -0.37 -0.94 6.49
C MET A 41 1.11 -1.09 6.12
N ARG A 42 1.38 -1.66 4.95
CA ARG A 42 2.73 -1.81 4.41
C ARG A 42 2.84 -1.28 2.99
N PHE A 43 3.67 -0.28 2.83
CA PHE A 43 4.02 0.35 1.56
C PHE A 43 5.34 -0.17 1.07
N TYR A 44 5.34 -0.72 -0.14
CA TYR A 44 6.55 -1.22 -0.76
C TYR A 44 6.54 -0.97 -2.25
N ARG A 45 7.73 -1.05 -2.81
CA ARG A 45 7.95 -0.99 -4.25
C ARG A 45 8.41 -2.36 -4.72
N LYS A 46 7.59 -2.99 -5.55
CA LYS A 46 7.96 -4.19 -6.29
C LYS A 46 8.33 -3.78 -7.72
N THR A 47 9.62 -3.73 -8.03
CA THR A 47 10.09 -3.58 -9.42
C THR A 47 10.36 -4.95 -10.02
N PHE A 48 9.79 -5.20 -11.19
CA PHE A 48 10.07 -6.39 -11.97
C PHE A 48 11.13 -6.07 -13.02
N SER A 49 12.28 -6.73 -12.93
CA SER A 49 13.35 -6.58 -13.91
C SER A 49 13.15 -7.61 -15.03
N LYS A 50 12.64 -7.16 -16.18
CA LYS A 50 12.46 -8.04 -17.36
C LYS A 50 13.76 -8.68 -17.88
N LYS A 51 14.92 -8.04 -17.62
CA LYS A 51 16.25 -8.55 -18.03
C LYS A 51 16.76 -9.70 -17.18
N THR A 52 16.51 -9.68 -15.87
CA THR A 52 17.05 -10.69 -14.93
C THR A 52 15.96 -11.60 -14.38
N PHE A 53 14.68 -11.38 -14.73
CA PHE A 53 13.51 -12.10 -14.24
C PHE A 53 13.41 -12.14 -12.70
N GLU A 54 14.08 -11.22 -12.01
CA GLU A 54 14.03 -11.10 -10.56
C GLU A 54 13.09 -9.96 -10.16
N SER A 55 12.30 -10.20 -9.12
CA SER A 55 11.53 -9.15 -8.46
C SER A 55 12.06 -8.93 -7.04
N LYS A 56 12.66 -7.77 -6.79
CA LYS A 56 13.12 -7.37 -5.46
C LYS A 56 12.08 -6.44 -4.84
N PRO A 57 11.34 -6.86 -3.81
CA PRO A 57 10.50 -5.95 -3.04
C PRO A 57 11.41 -5.06 -2.18
N LYS A 58 11.20 -3.75 -2.23
CA LYS A 58 11.84 -2.79 -1.33
C LYS A 58 10.77 -2.20 -0.42
N ASP A 59 10.91 -2.41 0.88
CA ASP A 59 10.07 -1.74 1.87
C ASP A 59 10.35 -0.25 1.89
N ILE A 60 9.28 0.53 1.97
CA ILE A 60 9.34 2.00 2.02
C ILE A 60 8.84 2.45 3.38
N GLU A 61 7.66 2.01 3.76
CA GLU A 61 7.07 2.41 5.04
C GLU A 61 6.08 1.37 5.56
N THR A 62 6.13 1.12 6.85
CA THR A 62 5.23 0.20 7.56
C THR A 62 4.60 0.93 8.73
N HIS A 63 3.30 0.77 8.90
CA HIS A 63 2.55 1.28 10.03
C HIS A 63 1.75 0.13 10.63
N GLU A 64 1.95 -0.11 11.92
CA GLU A 64 1.28 -1.18 12.65
C GLU A 64 0.27 -0.59 13.64
N GLY A 65 -0.81 -1.33 13.92
CA GLY A 65 -1.78 -0.94 14.94
C GLY A 65 -2.65 0.27 14.58
N ILE A 66 -3.05 0.39 13.32
CA ILE A 66 -3.84 1.53 12.83
C ILE A 66 -5.33 1.22 12.94
N TYR A 67 -6.11 2.17 13.47
CA TYR A 67 -7.57 2.11 13.45
C TYR A 67 -8.15 2.38 12.07
N CYS A 68 -9.32 1.80 11.77
CA CYS A 68 -10.00 1.96 10.48
C CYS A 68 -10.10 3.44 10.03
N ASP A 69 -10.48 4.35 10.93
CA ASP A 69 -10.61 5.78 10.67
C ASP A 69 -9.26 6.46 10.30
N MET A 70 -8.15 5.95 10.83
CA MET A 70 -6.82 6.51 10.59
C MET A 70 -6.16 5.96 9.32
N LEU A 71 -6.70 4.89 8.71
CA LEU A 71 -6.16 4.29 7.49
C LEU A 71 -6.09 5.32 6.35
N GLU A 72 -7.16 6.08 6.15
CA GLU A 72 -7.21 7.10 5.08
C GLU A 72 -6.17 8.21 5.32
N LYS A 73 -6.07 8.69 6.56
CA LYS A 73 -5.11 9.74 6.93
C LYS A 73 -3.67 9.28 6.71
N LYS A 74 -3.35 8.04 7.12
CA LYS A 74 -2.05 7.43 6.88
C LYS A 74 -1.78 7.28 5.39
N PHE A 75 -2.75 6.75 4.65
CA PHE A 75 -2.66 6.63 3.20
C PHE A 75 -2.34 7.97 2.53
N MET A 76 -3.06 9.04 2.86
CA MET A 76 -2.81 10.38 2.31
C MET A 76 -1.42 10.92 2.66
N MET A 77 -0.94 10.66 3.89
CA MET A 77 0.39 11.08 4.33
C MET A 77 1.50 10.38 3.53
N VAL A 78 1.39 9.07 3.28
CA VAL A 78 2.44 8.30 2.58
C VAL A 78 2.38 8.50 1.07
N THR A 79 1.17 8.49 0.52
CA THR A 79 0.99 8.52 -0.92
C THR A 79 0.94 9.93 -1.48
N GLU A 80 0.67 10.94 -0.63
CA GLU A 80 0.43 12.35 -1.00
C GLU A 80 -0.11 12.39 -2.44
N PRO A 81 -1.29 11.78 -2.67
CA PRO A 81 -1.77 11.54 -4.03
C PRO A 81 -1.74 12.90 -4.70
N CYS A 82 -1.01 13.04 -5.82
CA CYS A 82 -0.76 14.35 -6.42
C CYS A 82 -2.08 15.03 -6.80
N THR A 83 -2.72 15.68 -5.84
CA THR A 83 -3.86 16.60 -5.96
C THR A 83 -3.34 17.94 -6.44
N ARG A 84 -2.50 17.91 -7.48
CA ARG A 84 -2.35 19.04 -8.38
C ARG A 84 -3.51 18.93 -9.37
N PHE A 85 -4.69 19.33 -8.89
CA PHE A 85 -5.78 19.77 -9.76
C PHE A 85 -5.34 21.00 -10.55
#